data_AF-A0A409VZF3-F1
#
_entry.id   AF-A0A409VZF3-F1
#
_cell.length_a   1.000
_cell.length_b   1.000
_cell.length_c   1.000
_cell.angle_alpha   90.00
_cell.angle_beta   90.00
_cell.angle_gamma   90.00
#
_symmetry.space_group_name_H-M   'P 1'
#
loop_
_entity.id
_entity.type
_entity.pdbx_description
1 polymer ?
#
loop_
_entity_poly.entity_id
_entity_poly.type
_entity_poly.pdbx_seq_one_letter_code
_entity_poly.pdbx_strand_id
1 'polypeptide(L)'
;MFILQQHLSLLVLFWYASVFVSVQGTPVPVTIDPTSEAHLGNQPNYATLRARFELAQTLLANLYRIFSTPNLHRNHILHWAFGEVSPDDFDDIYRNIGVLYNPESYALISAVNEAPTTGASAMQGANAYTNFDEHGQATGLHFKTRFYTLVNQLDQAAIVIHELTHLFFDLYDCFLKDPPYTPTFLPVMEGNNYNGPDYIWGFEHKSLYFLTAHAPHVTKYNADSYAVAAIMAWRVKDMKTDKDIIKALKSGNAYTHTTLYDYLPRPQNKGARVGKAGSSSKGSSGKGKSSKKSKSS
;
A
#
# COMPACT_ATOMS: atom_id res chain seq x y z
N MET A 1 -72.44 6.24 -49.88
CA MET A 1 -72.92 4.86 -49.65
C MET A 1 -71.69 3.98 -49.48
N PHE A 2 -71.62 3.31 -48.33
CA PHE A 2 -70.93 2.06 -47.93
C PHE A 2 -69.65 1.64 -48.69
N ILE A 3 -68.47 1.60 -48.05
CA ILE A 3 -67.96 0.63 -47.04
C ILE A 3 -67.42 -0.66 -47.69
N LEU A 4 -66.19 -1.04 -47.28
CA LEU A 4 -65.74 -2.38 -46.83
C LEU A 4 -64.54 -3.02 -47.58
N GLN A 5 -63.49 -3.27 -46.77
CA GLN A 5 -62.59 -4.44 -46.61
C GLN A 5 -62.28 -5.35 -47.85
N GLN A 6 -61.10 -5.97 -47.98
CA GLN A 6 -60.47 -6.97 -47.10
C GLN A 6 -58.97 -7.14 -47.46
N HIS A 7 -58.06 -7.08 -46.48
CA HIS A 7 -57.32 -8.19 -45.82
C HIS A 7 -56.43 -9.08 -46.72
N LEU A 8 -55.12 -9.07 -46.44
CA LEU A 8 -54.28 -10.18 -45.93
C LEU A 8 -52.79 -9.84 -46.24
N SER A 9 -51.99 -9.47 -45.24
CA SER A 9 -51.13 -10.37 -44.44
C SER A 9 -49.82 -10.76 -45.12
N LEU A 10 -48.71 -10.13 -44.70
CA LEU A 10 -47.51 -10.88 -44.33
C LEU A 10 -46.64 -10.04 -43.39
N LEU A 11 -46.62 -10.53 -42.15
CA LEU A 11 -45.73 -10.12 -41.07
C LEU A 11 -44.27 -10.33 -41.47
N VAL A 12 -43.44 -9.30 -41.27
CA VAL A 12 -42.06 -9.49 -40.83
C VAL A 12 -41.87 -8.62 -39.60
N LEU A 13 -41.80 -9.29 -38.45
CA LEU A 13 -41.39 -8.71 -37.19
C LEU A 13 -39.96 -8.17 -37.31
N PHE A 14 -39.75 -6.88 -37.08
CA PHE A 14 -38.52 -6.40 -36.50
C PHE A 14 -38.84 -5.76 -35.15
N TRP A 15 -38.47 -6.53 -34.12
CA TRP A 15 -38.57 -6.20 -32.73
C TRP A 15 -37.37 -5.32 -32.32
N TYR A 16 -37.68 -4.30 -31.51
CA TYR A 16 -36.80 -3.63 -30.53
C TYR A 16 -35.79 -2.59 -31.02
N ALA A 17 -36.24 -1.33 -30.98
CA ALA A 17 -35.39 -0.23 -30.54
C ALA A 17 -36.02 0.37 -29.28
N SER A 18 -35.81 -0.30 -28.14
CA SER A 18 -35.97 0.35 -26.84
C SER A 18 -34.89 1.43 -26.74
N VAL A 19 -35.34 2.67 -26.70
CA VAL A 19 -34.53 3.85 -26.39
C VAL A 19 -33.97 3.66 -24.98
N PHE A 20 -32.73 3.18 -24.89
CA PHE A 20 -31.95 3.24 -23.67
C PHE A 20 -31.60 4.71 -23.44
N VAL A 21 -32.28 5.33 -22.48
CA VAL A 21 -31.77 6.51 -21.81
C VAL A 21 -30.50 6.07 -21.10
N SER A 22 -29.34 6.45 -21.66
CA SER A 22 -28.04 6.35 -21.01
C SER A 22 -28.09 7.15 -19.71
N VAL A 23 -28.43 6.50 -18.60
CA VAL A 23 -27.99 6.93 -17.29
C VAL A 23 -26.48 6.87 -17.35
N GLN A 24 -25.80 8.03 -17.32
CA GLN A 24 -24.37 8.11 -17.07
C GLN A 24 -24.06 7.22 -15.87
N GLY A 25 -23.51 6.04 -16.14
CA GLY A 25 -23.12 5.09 -15.12
C GLY A 25 -22.17 5.81 -14.18
N THR A 26 -22.55 5.87 -12.92
CA THR A 26 -21.61 6.20 -11.84
C THR A 26 -20.39 5.31 -12.06
N PRO A 27 -19.16 5.85 -12.14
CA PRO A 27 -17.98 5.03 -12.35
C PRO A 27 -17.99 3.87 -11.34
N VAL A 28 -18.02 2.65 -11.84
CA VAL A 28 -17.91 1.46 -11.00
C VAL A 28 -16.49 1.51 -10.41
N PRO A 29 -16.32 1.50 -9.08
CA PRO A 29 -14.99 1.59 -8.48
C PRO A 29 -14.17 0.33 -8.75
N VAL A 30 -12.87 0.31 -8.41
CA VAL A 30 -12.14 -0.94 -8.15
C VAL A 30 -13.08 -1.81 -7.33
N THR A 31 -13.63 -2.82 -7.97
CA THR A 31 -14.85 -3.41 -7.46
C THR A 31 -14.43 -4.60 -6.64
N ILE A 32 -14.98 -4.67 -5.43
CA ILE A 32 -15.08 -5.96 -4.76
C ILE A 32 -15.75 -6.87 -5.79
N ASP A 33 -15.12 -8.00 -6.10
CA ASP A 33 -15.61 -8.91 -7.11
C ASP A 33 -17.12 -9.19 -6.88
N PRO A 34 -17.98 -9.19 -7.92
CA PRO A 34 -19.42 -9.34 -7.73
C PRO A 34 -19.81 -10.61 -6.95
N THR A 35 -19.04 -11.70 -7.09
CA THR A 35 -19.25 -12.92 -6.32
C THR A 35 -18.87 -12.74 -4.84
N SER A 36 -17.91 -11.87 -4.57
CA SER A 36 -17.59 -11.39 -3.23
C SER A 36 -18.75 -10.56 -2.64
N GLU A 37 -19.25 -9.56 -3.37
CA GLU A 37 -20.32 -8.69 -2.87
C GLU A 37 -21.58 -9.46 -2.44
N ALA A 38 -21.98 -10.48 -3.20
CA ALA A 38 -23.19 -11.27 -2.94
C ALA A 38 -23.21 -11.95 -1.55
N HIS A 39 -22.05 -12.37 -1.04
CA HIS A 39 -21.95 -13.04 0.25
C HIS A 39 -21.46 -12.12 1.39
N LEU A 40 -20.89 -10.97 1.04
CA LEU A 40 -20.39 -9.98 2.01
C LEU A 40 -21.43 -8.95 2.42
N GLY A 41 -22.47 -8.72 1.61
CA GLY A 41 -23.47 -7.65 1.81
C GLY A 41 -24.09 -7.55 3.20
N ASN A 42 -24.23 -8.69 3.89
CA ASN A 42 -24.83 -8.78 5.22
C ASN A 42 -23.80 -8.82 6.37
N GLN A 43 -22.50 -8.77 6.08
CA GLN A 43 -21.46 -8.80 7.11
C GLN A 43 -21.32 -7.43 7.79
N PRO A 44 -21.09 -7.39 9.12
CA PRO A 44 -20.73 -6.15 9.81
C PRO A 44 -19.54 -5.47 9.12
N ASN A 45 -19.54 -4.14 9.06
CA ASN A 45 -18.50 -3.33 8.41
C ASN A 45 -18.40 -3.42 6.87
N TYR A 46 -19.22 -4.23 6.18
CA TYR A 46 -19.17 -4.32 4.72
C TYR A 46 -19.45 -2.97 4.06
N ALA A 47 -20.48 -2.25 4.50
CA ALA A 47 -20.80 -0.92 3.99
C ALA A 47 -19.62 0.06 4.17
N THR A 48 -18.90 -0.03 5.29
CA THR A 48 -17.69 0.76 5.51
C THR A 48 -16.60 0.36 4.53
N LEU A 49 -16.30 -0.94 4.38
CA LEU A 49 -15.31 -1.44 3.43
C LEU A 49 -15.62 -0.96 2.01
N ARG A 50 -16.87 -1.12 1.57
CA ARG A 50 -17.33 -0.72 0.23
C ARG A 50 -17.13 0.77 -0.02
N ALA A 51 -17.44 1.61 0.96
CA ALA A 51 -17.20 3.05 0.89
C ALA A 51 -15.69 3.41 0.84
N ARG A 52 -14.79 2.56 1.36
CA ARG A 52 -13.34 2.77 1.25
C ARG A 52 -12.77 2.36 -0.10
N PHE A 53 -13.33 1.33 -0.73
CA PHE A 53 -13.04 1.03 -2.14
C PHE A 53 -13.47 2.17 -3.07
N GLU A 54 -14.64 2.79 -2.82
CA GLU A 54 -15.09 3.98 -3.57
C GLU A 54 -14.17 5.19 -3.39
N LEU A 55 -13.74 5.43 -2.15
CA LEU A 55 -12.79 6.49 -1.87
C LEU A 55 -11.44 6.22 -2.53
N ALA A 56 -10.92 4.99 -2.43
CA ALA A 56 -9.70 4.56 -3.10
C ALA A 56 -9.77 4.78 -4.62
N GLN A 57 -10.88 4.41 -5.26
CA GLN A 57 -11.11 4.69 -6.68
C GLN A 57 -11.03 6.18 -6.98
N THR A 58 -11.65 7.03 -6.16
CA THR A 58 -11.64 8.48 -6.35
C THR A 58 -10.21 9.03 -6.29
N LEU A 59 -9.40 8.53 -5.35
CA LEU A 59 -7.99 8.90 -5.22
C LEU A 59 -7.18 8.44 -6.45
N LEU A 60 -7.36 7.20 -6.89
CA LEU A 60 -6.69 6.62 -8.06
C LEU A 60 -7.09 7.32 -9.37
N ALA A 61 -8.36 7.67 -9.54
CA ALA A 61 -8.83 8.45 -10.69
C ALA A 61 -8.16 9.82 -10.77
N ASN A 62 -8.01 10.49 -9.63
CA ASN A 62 -7.30 11.76 -9.57
C ASN A 62 -5.80 11.61 -9.83
N LEU A 63 -5.17 10.56 -9.31
CA LEU A 63 -3.77 10.23 -9.59
C LEU A 63 -3.54 9.97 -11.08
N TYR A 64 -4.37 9.12 -11.69
CA TYR A 64 -4.30 8.78 -13.11
C TYR A 64 -4.44 10.02 -13.99
N ARG A 65 -5.40 10.91 -13.69
CA ARG A 65 -5.58 12.19 -14.38
C ARG A 65 -4.35 13.10 -14.27
N ILE A 66 -3.69 13.13 -13.10
CA ILE A 66 -2.47 13.93 -12.94
C ILE A 66 -1.31 13.32 -13.74
N PHE A 67 -1.17 12.00 -13.74
CA PHE A 67 -0.06 11.32 -14.40
C PHE A 67 -0.19 11.29 -15.93
N SER A 68 -1.42 11.31 -16.46
CA SER A 68 -1.68 11.35 -17.91
C SER A 68 -1.25 12.66 -18.58
N THR A 69 -1.00 13.72 -17.81
CA THR A 69 -0.61 15.03 -18.34
C THR A 69 0.71 15.49 -17.72
N PRO A 70 1.75 15.79 -18.54
CA PRO A 70 2.96 16.43 -18.05
C PRO A 70 2.68 17.77 -17.38
N ASN A 71 2.82 17.84 -16.05
CA ASN A 71 2.63 19.05 -15.28
C ASN A 71 3.43 19.04 -13.96
N LEU A 72 3.40 20.17 -13.26
CA LEU A 72 4.12 20.38 -12.00
C LEU A 72 3.66 19.41 -10.89
N HIS A 73 2.36 19.11 -10.83
CA HIS A 73 1.82 18.14 -9.87
C HIS A 73 2.43 16.76 -10.07
N ARG A 74 2.45 16.26 -11.31
CA ARG A 74 3.02 14.96 -11.67
C ARG A 74 4.48 14.88 -11.23
N ASN A 75 5.28 15.88 -11.56
CA ASN A 75 6.71 15.89 -11.22
C ASN A 75 6.93 15.87 -9.70
N HIS A 76 6.16 16.66 -8.95
CA HIS A 76 6.27 16.69 -7.49
C HIS A 76 5.80 15.40 -6.82
N ILE A 77 4.72 14.78 -7.31
CA ILE A 77 4.22 13.51 -6.79
C ILE A 77 5.19 12.36 -7.11
N LEU A 78 5.72 12.30 -8.33
CA LEU A 78 6.75 11.33 -8.71
C LEU A 78 7.96 11.44 -7.80
N HIS A 79 8.49 12.65 -7.62
CA HIS A 79 9.64 12.87 -6.75
C HIS A 79 9.35 12.46 -5.29
N TRP A 80 8.16 12.76 -4.80
CA TRP A 80 7.78 12.47 -3.41
C TRP A 80 7.61 10.97 -3.14
N ALA A 81 6.88 10.28 -4.02
CA ALA A 81 6.48 8.90 -3.81
C ALA A 81 7.46 7.88 -4.39
N PHE A 82 8.19 8.24 -5.46
CA PHE A 82 9.05 7.33 -6.22
C PHE A 82 10.48 7.86 -6.42
N GLY A 83 10.79 9.10 -6.01
CA GLY A 83 12.13 9.67 -6.18
C GLY A 83 12.47 10.02 -7.63
N GLU A 84 13.71 9.78 -8.06
CA GLU A 84 14.15 10.00 -9.44
C GLU A 84 13.73 8.82 -10.34
N VAL A 85 12.77 9.07 -11.22
CA VAL A 85 12.11 8.06 -12.04
C VAL A 85 12.60 8.18 -13.49
N SER A 86 13.16 7.09 -14.02
CA SER A 86 13.53 7.00 -15.44
C SER A 86 12.28 6.94 -16.34
N PRO A 87 12.37 7.24 -17.65
CA PRO A 87 11.23 7.10 -18.55
C PRO A 87 10.61 5.69 -18.54
N ASP A 88 11.44 4.65 -18.52
CA ASP A 88 10.98 3.25 -18.48
C ASP A 88 10.24 2.94 -17.16
N ASP A 89 10.77 3.42 -16.03
CA ASP A 89 10.11 3.27 -14.73
C ASP A 89 8.80 4.06 -14.67
N PHE A 90 8.74 5.22 -15.31
CA PHE A 90 7.51 6.01 -15.38
C PHE A 90 6.41 5.26 -16.14
N ASP A 91 6.75 4.63 -17.27
CA ASP A 91 5.79 3.86 -18.05
C ASP A 91 5.25 2.65 -17.26
N ASP A 92 6.11 1.97 -16.50
CA ASP A 92 5.71 0.90 -15.57
C ASP A 92 4.76 1.42 -14.49
N ILE A 93 5.12 2.52 -13.81
CA ILE A 93 4.30 3.13 -12.76
C ILE A 93 2.95 3.58 -13.33
N TYR A 94 2.95 4.23 -14.48
CA TYR A 94 1.73 4.73 -15.12
C TYR A 94 0.81 3.59 -15.55
N ARG A 95 1.37 2.50 -16.11
CA ARG A 95 0.61 1.28 -16.42
C ARG A 95 -0.05 0.69 -15.18
N ASN A 96 0.70 0.56 -14.08
CA ASN A 96 0.18 0.03 -12.82
C ASN A 96 -0.94 0.91 -12.25
N ILE A 97 -0.79 2.25 -12.29
CA ILE A 97 -1.86 3.18 -11.91
C ILE A 97 -3.09 3.00 -12.81
N GLY A 98 -2.89 2.76 -14.11
CA GLY A 98 -3.95 2.48 -15.06
C GLY A 98 -4.75 1.22 -14.71
N VAL A 99 -4.07 0.13 -14.30
CA VAL A 99 -4.72 -1.09 -13.82
C VAL A 99 -5.46 -0.84 -12.51
N LEU A 100 -4.83 -0.17 -11.54
CA LEU A 100 -5.49 0.16 -10.26
C LEU A 100 -6.74 1.01 -10.45
N TYR A 101 -6.74 1.95 -11.41
CA TYR A 101 -7.90 2.78 -11.72
C TYR A 101 -8.97 2.06 -12.56
N ASN A 102 -8.63 0.96 -13.24
CA ASN A 102 -9.54 0.33 -14.18
C ASN A 102 -10.77 -0.26 -13.44
N PRO A 103 -12.00 0.18 -13.78
CA PRO A 103 -13.23 -0.36 -13.18
C PRO A 103 -13.47 -1.86 -13.44
N GLU A 104 -12.76 -2.44 -14.41
CA GLU A 104 -12.81 -3.88 -14.73
C GLU A 104 -11.75 -4.69 -13.95
N SER A 105 -10.93 -4.05 -13.11
CA SER A 105 -10.01 -4.74 -12.19
C SER A 105 -10.72 -5.01 -10.88
N TYR A 106 -10.92 -6.29 -10.58
CA TYR A 106 -11.69 -6.75 -9.43
C TYR A 106 -10.80 -7.31 -8.33
N ALA A 107 -11.09 -6.94 -7.09
CA ALA A 107 -10.46 -7.53 -5.92
C ALA A 107 -11.36 -8.61 -5.33
N LEU A 108 -10.84 -9.84 -5.22
CA LEU A 108 -11.49 -10.88 -4.44
C LEU A 108 -11.35 -10.55 -2.96
N ILE A 109 -12.46 -10.45 -2.25
CA ILE A 109 -12.48 -10.17 -0.81
C ILE A 109 -12.93 -11.42 -0.09
N SER A 110 -12.00 -12.06 0.59
CA SER A 110 -12.23 -13.34 1.25
C SER A 110 -12.92 -13.18 2.61
N ALA A 111 -12.74 -12.04 3.30
CA ALA A 111 -13.41 -11.73 4.55
C ALA A 111 -13.46 -10.21 4.85
N VAL A 112 -14.59 -9.73 5.39
CA VAL A 112 -14.75 -8.35 5.89
C VAL A 112 -14.29 -8.23 7.34
N ASN A 113 -14.41 -9.28 8.16
CA ASN A 113 -13.82 -9.31 9.49
C ASN A 113 -13.17 -10.65 9.71
N GLU A 114 -11.85 -10.72 9.60
CA GLU A 114 -11.18 -11.95 10.00
C GLU A 114 -11.06 -12.02 11.52
N ALA A 115 -11.64 -13.07 12.10
CA ALA A 115 -11.36 -13.43 13.49
C ALA A 115 -9.89 -13.88 13.59
N PRO A 116 -9.11 -13.42 14.58
CA PRO A 116 -7.73 -13.83 14.73
C PRO A 116 -7.66 -15.35 14.86
N THR A 117 -7.16 -16.03 13.82
CA THR A 117 -6.92 -17.46 13.87
C THR A 117 -5.81 -17.70 14.89
N THR A 118 -6.07 -18.59 15.85
CA THR A 118 -5.07 -19.02 16.82
C THR A 118 -3.93 -19.69 16.06
N GLY A 119 -2.78 -19.03 15.97
CA GLY A 119 -1.58 -19.53 15.28
C GLY A 119 -0.79 -18.47 14.51
N ALA A 120 -1.44 -17.45 13.95
CA ALA A 120 -0.77 -16.40 13.19
C ALA A 120 -0.33 -15.22 14.08
N SER A 121 0.62 -15.46 14.98
CA SER A 121 1.19 -14.42 15.86
C SER A 121 1.90 -13.28 15.07
N ALA A 122 2.34 -13.55 13.83
CA ALA A 122 3.14 -12.67 13.00
C ALA A 122 2.39 -11.46 12.40
N MET A 123 1.06 -11.50 12.29
CA MET A 123 0.27 -10.43 11.66
C MET A 123 -0.75 -9.77 12.58
N GLN A 124 -0.65 -9.95 13.91
CA GLN A 124 -1.59 -9.38 14.87
C GLN A 124 -1.68 -7.84 14.80
N GLY A 125 -0.61 -7.17 14.35
CA GLY A 125 -0.58 -5.72 14.17
C GLY A 125 -1.10 -5.21 12.83
N ALA A 126 -1.36 -6.05 11.84
CA ALA A 126 -1.72 -5.61 10.49
C ALA A 126 -3.15 -5.04 10.42
N ASN A 127 -3.38 -4.07 9.53
CA ASN A 127 -4.73 -3.56 9.25
C ASN A 127 -5.44 -4.41 8.20
N ALA A 128 -4.70 -4.81 7.16
CA ALA A 128 -5.13 -5.70 6.10
C ALA A 128 -3.92 -6.56 5.68
N TYR A 129 -4.15 -7.54 4.81
CA TYR A 129 -3.10 -8.27 4.11
C TYR A 129 -3.66 -8.98 2.88
N THR A 130 -2.77 -9.38 1.98
CA THR A 130 -3.07 -10.15 0.77
C THR A 130 -2.73 -11.63 1.00
N ASN A 131 -3.64 -12.54 0.63
CA ASN A 131 -3.41 -13.99 0.67
C ASN A 131 -2.69 -14.46 -0.58
N PHE A 132 -1.88 -15.52 -0.41
CA PHE A 132 -1.22 -16.20 -1.51
C PHE A 132 -1.50 -17.72 -1.45
N ASP A 133 -1.63 -18.35 -2.61
CA ASP A 133 -1.74 -19.82 -2.70
C ASP A 133 -0.38 -20.52 -2.57
N GLU A 134 -0.36 -21.85 -2.71
CA GLU A 134 0.87 -22.67 -2.64
C GLU A 134 1.87 -22.39 -3.77
N HIS A 135 1.45 -21.66 -4.81
CA HIS A 135 2.28 -21.22 -5.93
C HIS A 135 2.70 -19.75 -5.79
N GLY A 136 2.39 -19.10 -4.66
CA GLY A 136 2.70 -17.69 -4.42
C GLY A 136 1.84 -16.73 -5.26
N GLN A 137 0.68 -17.17 -5.78
CA GLN A 137 -0.24 -16.30 -6.49
C GLN A 137 -1.20 -15.65 -5.51
N ALA A 138 -1.42 -14.34 -5.65
CA ALA A 138 -2.35 -13.62 -4.80
C ALA A 138 -3.80 -14.10 -5.04
N THR A 139 -4.52 -14.47 -3.97
CA THR A 139 -5.87 -15.07 -4.06
C THR A 139 -6.99 -14.17 -3.56
N GLY A 140 -6.66 -13.13 -2.81
CA GLY A 140 -7.65 -12.19 -2.30
C GLY A 140 -7.13 -11.33 -1.15
N LEU A 141 -7.94 -10.35 -0.76
CA LEU A 141 -7.64 -9.41 0.31
C LEU A 141 -8.40 -9.74 1.58
N HIS A 142 -7.76 -9.48 2.72
CA HIS A 142 -8.29 -9.66 4.05
C HIS A 142 -8.20 -8.37 4.85
N PHE A 143 -9.29 -7.99 5.52
CA PHE A 143 -9.34 -6.81 6.38
C PHE A 143 -9.58 -7.22 7.84
N LYS A 144 -8.75 -6.70 8.74
CA LYS A 144 -8.84 -6.99 10.18
C LYS A 144 -9.70 -5.96 10.88
N THR A 145 -10.22 -6.31 12.06
CA THR A 145 -11.01 -5.37 12.88
C THR A 145 -10.31 -4.03 13.09
N ARG A 146 -8.97 -4.03 13.22
CA ARG A 146 -8.16 -2.82 13.39
C ARG A 146 -8.34 -1.81 12.25
N PHE A 147 -8.45 -2.26 11.01
CA PHE A 147 -8.72 -1.40 9.85
C PHE A 147 -9.96 -0.54 10.07
N TYR A 148 -11.05 -1.11 10.58
CA TYR A 148 -12.31 -0.41 10.81
C TYR A 148 -12.27 0.56 12.01
N THR A 149 -11.29 0.41 12.90
CA THR A 149 -11.09 1.33 14.04
C THR A 149 -10.29 2.58 13.68
N LEU A 150 -9.73 2.65 12.46
CA LEU A 150 -9.02 3.84 12.00
C LEU A 150 -9.98 5.02 11.86
N VAL A 151 -9.66 6.12 12.54
CA VAL A 151 -10.47 7.34 12.54
C VAL A 151 -10.42 8.03 11.17
N ASN A 152 -9.26 8.02 10.52
CA ASN A 152 -9.06 8.68 9.24
C ASN A 152 -9.46 7.77 8.08
N GLN A 153 -10.49 8.18 7.33
CA GLN A 153 -10.97 7.44 6.17
C GLN A 153 -9.95 7.42 5.03
N LEU A 154 -9.07 8.43 4.94
CA LEU A 154 -7.98 8.45 3.97
C LEU A 154 -6.95 7.35 4.27
N ASP A 155 -6.69 7.05 5.53
CA ASP A 155 -5.77 5.96 5.91
C ASP A 155 -6.35 4.61 5.51
N GLN A 156 -7.66 4.41 5.71
CA GLN A 156 -8.35 3.21 5.26
C GLN A 156 -8.31 3.07 3.73
N ALA A 157 -8.55 4.15 2.99
CA ALA A 157 -8.46 4.11 1.53
C ALA A 157 -7.03 3.87 1.04
N ALA A 158 -6.02 4.44 1.69
CA ALA A 158 -4.61 4.20 1.37
C ALA A 158 -4.22 2.72 1.60
N ILE A 159 -4.69 2.11 2.68
CA ILE A 159 -4.49 0.67 2.94
C ILE A 159 -5.15 -0.18 1.85
N VAL A 160 -6.36 0.19 1.38
CA VAL A 160 -6.98 -0.51 0.24
C VAL A 160 -6.07 -0.42 -1.00
N ILE A 161 -5.55 0.76 -1.34
CA ILE A 161 -4.66 0.94 -2.50
C ILE A 161 -3.37 0.12 -2.35
N HIS A 162 -2.78 0.14 -1.15
CA HIS A 162 -1.60 -0.65 -0.81
C HIS A 162 -1.82 -2.14 -1.09
N GLU A 163 -2.88 -2.73 -0.53
CA GLU A 163 -3.17 -4.16 -0.70
C GLU A 163 -3.50 -4.52 -2.15
N LEU A 164 -4.18 -3.64 -2.88
CA LEU A 164 -4.44 -3.85 -4.31
C LEU A 164 -3.14 -3.97 -5.12
N THR A 165 -2.08 -3.29 -4.71
CA THR A 165 -0.80 -3.39 -5.41
C THR A 165 -0.09 -4.73 -5.18
N HIS A 166 -0.24 -5.33 -3.99
CA HIS A 166 0.17 -6.72 -3.76
C HIS A 166 -0.63 -7.66 -4.64
N LEU A 167 -1.97 -7.51 -4.63
CA LEU A 167 -2.87 -8.39 -5.36
C LEU A 167 -2.61 -8.39 -6.87
N PHE A 168 -2.42 -7.22 -7.49
CA PHE A 168 -2.34 -7.11 -8.94
C PHE A 168 -0.92 -7.16 -9.51
N PHE A 169 0.09 -6.80 -8.72
CA PHE A 169 1.45 -6.64 -9.26
C PHE A 169 2.53 -7.31 -8.43
N ASP A 170 2.18 -8.03 -7.35
CA ASP A 170 3.15 -8.64 -6.43
C ASP A 170 4.18 -7.63 -5.92
N LEU A 171 3.71 -6.44 -5.52
CA LEU A 171 4.59 -5.42 -4.93
C LEU A 171 5.04 -5.80 -3.52
N TYR A 172 6.03 -5.07 -2.99
CA TYR A 172 6.76 -5.46 -1.79
C TYR A 172 6.70 -4.40 -0.69
N ASP A 173 6.72 -4.91 0.54
CA ASP A 173 6.82 -4.12 1.77
C ASP A 173 8.25 -3.98 2.30
N CYS A 174 9.17 -4.78 1.78
CA CYS A 174 10.55 -4.86 2.28
C CYS A 174 11.55 -4.92 1.14
N PHE A 175 12.73 -4.36 1.39
CA PHE A 175 13.85 -4.34 0.46
C PHE A 175 15.13 -4.69 1.21
N LEU A 176 16.04 -5.44 0.58
CA LEU A 176 17.37 -5.68 1.15
C LEU A 176 18.15 -4.37 1.26
N LYS A 177 18.85 -4.15 2.38
CA LYS A 177 19.64 -2.92 2.60
C LYS A 177 20.95 -2.90 1.82
N ASP A 178 21.49 -4.08 1.52
CA ASP A 178 22.75 -4.19 0.79
C ASP A 178 22.52 -3.82 -0.68
N PRO A 179 23.26 -2.85 -1.24
CA PRO A 179 23.11 -2.48 -2.64
C PRO A 179 23.52 -3.62 -3.60
N PRO A 180 22.86 -3.76 -4.76
CA PRO A 180 21.66 -3.04 -5.16
C PRO A 180 20.48 -3.42 -4.28
N TYR A 181 19.69 -2.43 -3.86
CA TYR A 181 18.48 -2.69 -3.10
C TYR A 181 17.57 -3.57 -3.96
N THR A 182 17.05 -4.66 -3.41
CA THR A 182 16.13 -5.55 -4.13
C THR A 182 14.91 -5.83 -3.29
N PRO A 183 13.74 -6.02 -3.90
CA PRO A 183 12.56 -6.46 -3.18
C PRO A 183 12.83 -7.78 -2.43
N THR A 184 12.24 -7.91 -1.24
CA THR A 184 12.32 -9.13 -0.42
C THR A 184 10.99 -9.35 0.30
N PHE A 185 10.71 -10.60 0.65
CA PHE A 185 9.54 -10.95 1.45
C PHE A 185 9.63 -10.38 2.86
N LEU A 186 8.46 -10.23 3.49
CA LEU A 186 8.32 -9.84 4.89
C LEU A 186 9.04 -10.86 5.80
N PRO A 187 10.12 -10.48 6.51
CA PRO A 187 10.85 -11.41 7.36
C PRO A 187 10.03 -12.00 8.51
N VAL A 188 8.93 -11.34 8.88
CA VAL A 188 7.97 -11.85 9.87
C VAL A 188 7.23 -13.10 9.40
N MET A 189 7.18 -13.37 8.09
CA MET A 189 6.66 -14.63 7.52
C MET A 189 7.59 -15.81 7.82
N GLU A 190 8.88 -15.55 8.11
CA GLU A 190 9.84 -16.55 8.59
C GLU A 190 9.89 -16.66 10.13
N GLY A 191 9.06 -15.89 10.84
CA GLY A 191 8.94 -15.89 12.30
C GLY A 191 10.12 -15.23 13.03
N ASN A 192 10.16 -15.39 14.36
CA ASN A 192 11.19 -14.80 15.25
C ASN A 192 12.64 -15.29 15.00
N ASN A 193 12.85 -16.15 14.00
CA ASN A 193 14.12 -16.81 13.69
C ASN A 193 14.72 -16.36 12.34
N TYR A 194 14.23 -15.28 11.73
CA TYR A 194 14.84 -14.75 10.52
C TYR A 194 16.32 -14.41 10.76
N ASN A 195 17.20 -15.14 10.07
CA ASN A 195 18.66 -14.94 10.06
C ASN A 195 19.17 -14.48 8.68
N GLY A 196 18.26 -14.02 7.81
CA GLY A 196 18.61 -13.53 6.48
C GLY A 196 19.23 -12.12 6.51
N PRO A 197 19.55 -11.56 5.33
CA PRO A 197 20.21 -10.27 5.23
C PRO A 197 19.39 -9.12 5.81
N ASP A 198 20.08 -8.04 6.17
CA ASP A 198 19.43 -6.84 6.68
C ASP A 198 18.49 -6.23 5.64
N TYR A 199 17.33 -5.73 6.10
CA TYR A 199 16.29 -5.18 5.24
C TYR A 199 15.78 -3.81 5.74
N ILE A 200 15.14 -3.08 4.83
CA ILE A 200 14.45 -1.82 5.05
C ILE A 200 12.98 -1.98 4.67
N TRP A 201 12.12 -1.48 5.53
CA TRP A 201 10.67 -1.44 5.30
C TRP A 201 10.33 -0.34 4.30
N GLY A 202 9.44 -0.64 3.36
CA GLY A 202 8.93 0.31 2.38
C GLY A 202 7.75 1.15 2.85
N PHE A 203 7.31 1.01 4.11
CA PHE A 203 6.15 1.77 4.60
C PHE A 203 6.41 3.28 4.71
N GLU A 204 5.33 4.07 4.63
CA GLU A 204 5.31 5.52 4.68
C GLU A 204 5.73 6.03 6.06
N HIS A 205 7.04 6.12 6.20
CA HIS A 205 7.78 6.67 7.31
C HIS A 205 9.17 7.07 6.79
N LYS A 206 10.12 7.35 7.68
CA LYS A 206 11.53 7.64 7.34
C LYS A 206 12.14 6.65 6.33
N SER A 207 11.66 5.41 6.30
CA SER A 207 12.18 4.36 5.44
C SER A 207 11.79 4.52 3.96
N LEU A 208 10.54 4.86 3.65
CA LEU A 208 10.14 5.17 2.27
C LEU A 208 10.90 6.39 1.73
N TYR A 209 11.01 7.47 2.52
CA TYR A 209 11.78 8.65 2.12
C TYR A 209 13.27 8.38 1.94
N PHE A 210 13.81 7.38 2.65
CA PHE A 210 15.16 6.90 2.41
C PHE A 210 15.24 6.17 1.06
N LEU A 211 14.28 5.29 0.75
CA LEU A 211 14.24 4.59 -0.54
C LEU A 211 14.08 5.54 -1.72
N THR A 212 13.20 6.55 -1.65
CA THR A 212 13.05 7.53 -2.74
C THR A 212 14.31 8.38 -2.95
N ALA A 213 15.08 8.65 -1.88
CA ALA A 213 16.32 9.42 -1.96
C ALA A 213 17.55 8.59 -2.39
N HIS A 214 17.63 7.32 -2.01
CA HIS A 214 18.85 6.50 -2.15
C HIS A 214 18.70 5.29 -3.06
N ALA A 215 17.47 4.87 -3.37
CA ALA A 215 17.16 3.69 -4.17
C ALA A 215 15.88 3.86 -5.01
N PRO A 216 15.69 4.96 -5.76
CA PRO A 216 14.43 5.23 -6.45
C PRO A 216 14.03 4.16 -7.49
N HIS A 217 15.01 3.41 -8.03
CA HIS A 217 14.74 2.28 -8.91
C HIS A 217 13.89 1.17 -8.28
N VAL A 218 13.85 1.05 -6.94
CA VAL A 218 13.05 0.02 -6.27
C VAL A 218 11.66 0.48 -5.85
N THR A 219 11.40 1.79 -5.80
CA THR A 219 10.13 2.31 -5.28
C THR A 219 8.96 2.03 -6.20
N LYS A 220 9.19 1.74 -7.49
CA LYS A 220 8.14 1.22 -8.38
C LYS A 220 7.63 -0.17 -7.98
N TYR A 221 8.42 -0.91 -7.22
CA TYR A 221 8.07 -2.21 -6.66
C TYR A 221 7.52 -2.13 -5.24
N ASN A 222 7.33 -0.93 -4.68
CA ASN A 222 6.85 -0.75 -3.31
C ASN A 222 5.36 -0.42 -3.27
N ALA A 223 4.59 -1.18 -2.48
CA ALA A 223 3.15 -0.99 -2.35
C ALA A 223 2.77 0.41 -1.83
N ASP A 224 3.45 0.87 -0.78
CA ASP A 224 3.20 2.19 -0.16
C ASP A 224 3.45 3.36 -1.09
N SER A 225 4.37 3.24 -2.05
CA SER A 225 4.66 4.31 -3.01
C SER A 225 3.41 4.69 -3.82
N TYR A 226 2.56 3.73 -4.19
CA TYR A 226 1.31 3.99 -4.92
C TYR A 226 0.23 4.58 -4.02
N ALA A 227 0.09 4.10 -2.79
CA ALA A 227 -0.85 4.65 -1.80
C ALA A 227 -0.50 6.11 -1.46
N VAL A 228 0.78 6.39 -1.21
CA VAL A 228 1.32 7.73 -0.97
C VAL A 228 1.09 8.63 -2.19
N ALA A 229 1.39 8.15 -3.39
CA ALA A 229 1.16 8.92 -4.61
C ALA A 229 -0.31 9.34 -4.76
N ALA A 230 -1.25 8.42 -4.51
CA ALA A 230 -2.69 8.69 -4.64
C ALA A 230 -3.19 9.73 -3.63
N ILE A 231 -2.74 9.62 -2.37
CA ILE A 231 -3.10 10.59 -1.33
C ILE A 231 -2.47 11.96 -1.60
N MET A 232 -1.21 11.99 -2.02
CA MET A 232 -0.52 13.23 -2.36
C MET A 232 -1.20 13.91 -3.55
N ALA A 233 -1.54 13.15 -4.60
CA ALA A 233 -2.33 13.63 -5.73
C ALA A 233 -3.63 14.31 -5.28
N TRP A 234 -4.38 13.68 -4.36
CA TRP A 234 -5.60 14.26 -3.82
C TRP A 234 -5.36 15.55 -3.04
N ARG A 235 -4.29 15.58 -2.23
CA ARG A 235 -3.92 16.73 -1.41
C ARG A 235 -3.61 17.97 -2.24
N VAL A 236 -2.97 17.80 -3.40
CA VAL A 236 -2.48 18.91 -4.22
C VAL A 236 -3.37 19.27 -5.40
N LYS A 237 -4.48 18.55 -5.63
CA LYS A 237 -5.28 18.62 -6.88
C LYS A 237 -5.76 20.01 -7.30
N ASP A 238 -5.98 20.91 -6.34
CA ASP A 238 -6.53 22.25 -6.54
C ASP A 238 -5.45 23.35 -6.49
N MET A 239 -4.19 22.98 -6.31
CA MET A 239 -3.08 23.92 -6.19
C MET A 239 -2.60 24.37 -7.56
N LYS A 240 -2.03 25.57 -7.63
CA LYS A 240 -1.64 26.18 -8.91
C LYS A 240 -0.16 26.53 -9.00
N THR A 241 0.54 26.57 -7.86
CA THR A 241 1.93 27.01 -7.79
C THR A 241 2.79 25.93 -7.15
N ASP A 242 4.05 25.82 -7.58
CA ASP A 242 5.04 24.91 -6.99
C ASP A 242 5.17 25.11 -5.49
N LYS A 243 5.16 26.37 -5.05
CA LYS A 243 5.29 26.71 -3.63
C LYS A 243 4.16 26.11 -2.80
N ASP A 244 2.92 26.18 -3.28
CA ASP A 244 1.77 25.64 -2.58
C ASP A 244 1.76 24.11 -2.61
N ILE A 245 2.09 23.52 -3.75
CA ILE A 245 2.22 22.06 -3.92
C ILE A 245 3.27 21.51 -2.95
N ILE A 246 4.49 22.05 -2.97
CA ILE A 246 5.58 21.61 -2.08
C ILE A 246 5.20 21.79 -0.61
N LYS A 247 4.56 22.92 -0.26
CA LYS A 247 4.13 23.17 1.12
C LYS A 247 3.11 22.12 1.58
N ALA A 248 2.18 21.73 0.71
CA ALA A 248 1.16 20.74 1.04
C ALA A 248 1.71 19.31 1.09
N LEU A 249 2.62 18.93 0.20
CA LEU A 249 3.28 17.62 0.29
C LEU A 249 4.04 17.48 1.61
N LYS A 250 4.69 18.56 2.07
CA LYS A 250 5.46 18.59 3.33
C LYS A 250 4.63 18.82 4.59
N SER A 251 3.31 19.00 4.51
CA SER A 251 2.48 19.35 5.68
C SER A 251 2.26 18.19 6.65
N GLY A 252 2.59 16.96 6.25
CA GLY A 252 2.52 15.75 7.06
C GLY A 252 2.57 14.51 6.20
N ASN A 253 2.61 13.34 6.85
CA ASN A 253 2.51 12.05 6.18
C ASN A 253 1.21 11.96 5.35
N ALA A 254 1.22 11.18 4.29
CA ALA A 254 0.08 10.83 3.45
C ALA A 254 -1.00 10.15 4.29
N TYR A 255 -0.63 9.12 5.05
CA TYR A 255 -1.53 8.43 5.97
C TYR A 255 -0.79 7.91 7.21
N THR A 256 -1.54 7.64 8.29
CA THR A 256 -0.94 7.04 9.49
C THR A 256 -0.89 5.52 9.35
N HIS A 257 0.31 4.98 9.12
CA HIS A 257 0.55 3.58 9.44
C HIS A 257 0.47 3.43 10.95
N THR A 258 -0.66 2.92 11.43
CA THR A 258 -0.81 2.50 12.82
C THR A 258 0.04 1.25 13.03
N THR A 259 1.29 1.49 13.41
CA THR A 259 2.12 0.62 14.25
C THR A 259 2.06 -0.88 13.94
N LEU A 260 2.60 -1.30 12.79
CA LEU A 260 3.33 -2.57 12.75
C LEU A 260 4.62 -2.44 13.58
N TYR A 261 5.24 -1.25 13.54
CA TYR A 261 6.54 -0.93 14.14
C TYR A 261 6.62 -0.94 15.67
N ASP A 262 5.51 -0.75 16.39
CA ASP A 262 5.53 -0.81 17.87
C ASP A 262 5.37 -2.25 18.40
N TYR A 263 4.95 -3.19 17.53
CA TYR A 263 4.67 -4.57 17.90
C TYR A 263 5.62 -5.60 17.28
N LEU A 264 6.36 -5.23 16.22
CA LEU A 264 7.39 -6.09 15.67
C LEU A 264 8.71 -5.91 16.45
N PRO A 265 9.33 -6.99 16.96
CA PRO A 265 10.64 -6.90 17.59
C PRO A 265 11.64 -6.34 16.57
N ARG A 266 12.21 -5.17 16.89
CA ARG A 266 13.34 -4.67 16.12
C ARG A 266 14.47 -5.70 16.20
N PRO A 267 15.17 -6.00 15.09
CA PRO A 267 16.42 -6.75 15.17
C PRO A 267 17.33 -6.05 16.17
N GLN A 268 17.59 -6.69 17.30
CA GLN A 268 18.60 -6.20 18.21
C GLN A 268 19.93 -6.40 17.50
N ASN A 269 20.46 -5.31 16.93
CA ASN A 269 21.86 -5.25 16.53
C ASN A 269 22.70 -5.49 17.78
N LYS A 270 22.99 -6.75 18.10
CA LYS A 270 24.14 -7.11 18.93
C LYS A 270 25.36 -6.78 18.07
N GLY A 271 25.77 -5.52 18.16
CA GLY A 271 26.91 -4.99 17.43
C GLY A 271 28.08 -5.95 17.56
N ALA A 272 28.52 -6.48 16.42
CA ALA A 272 29.85 -7.03 16.27
C ALA A 272 30.84 -5.92 16.67
N ARG A 273 31.40 -6.03 17.87
CA ARG A 273 32.57 -5.24 18.27
C ARG A 273 33.74 -5.66 17.38
N VAL A 274 33.92 -4.95 16.28
CA VAL A 274 35.16 -4.97 15.53
C VAL A 274 36.20 -4.14 16.27
N GLY A 275 37.17 -4.83 16.85
CA GLY A 275 38.59 -4.49 16.76
C GLY A 275 39.16 -3.43 17.70
N LYS A 276 40.04 -3.88 18.61
CA LYS A 276 41.38 -3.27 18.71
C LYS A 276 42.42 -4.31 19.11
N ALA A 277 43.07 -4.89 18.09
CA ALA A 277 44.38 -5.51 18.24
C ALA A 277 45.43 -4.40 18.23
N GLY A 278 46.37 -4.45 19.17
CA GLY A 278 47.48 -3.50 19.27
C GLY A 278 48.36 -3.82 20.48
N SER A 279 49.38 -4.64 20.25
CA SER A 279 50.40 -5.08 21.20
C SER A 279 51.35 -3.97 21.65
N SER A 280 51.80 -3.98 22.92
CA SER A 280 53.24 -3.88 23.28
C SER A 280 53.50 -4.09 24.78
N SER A 281 54.24 -5.17 25.05
CA SER A 281 55.32 -5.40 26.03
C SER A 281 55.46 -4.65 27.36
N LYS A 282 55.72 -5.49 28.39
CA LYS A 282 56.71 -5.40 29.49
C LYS A 282 56.43 -4.49 30.71
N GLY A 283 56.49 -5.12 31.89
CA GLY A 283 57.16 -4.53 33.05
C GLY A 283 56.48 -4.68 34.42
N SER A 284 56.82 -5.76 35.13
CA SER A 284 57.27 -5.76 36.54
C SER A 284 56.50 -5.00 37.65
N SER A 285 56.19 -5.76 38.70
CA SER A 285 56.22 -5.42 40.14
C SER A 285 55.07 -4.63 40.78
N GLY A 286 54.66 -5.06 41.98
CA GLY A 286 54.07 -4.14 42.97
C GLY A 286 52.99 -4.71 43.89
N LYS A 287 53.40 -5.39 44.98
CA LYS A 287 52.59 -5.68 46.18
C LYS A 287 52.11 -4.39 46.88
N GLY A 288 50.96 -4.46 47.58
CA GLY A 288 50.62 -3.62 48.75
C GLY A 288 49.10 -3.38 48.88
N LYS A 289 48.35 -4.15 49.69
CA LYS A 289 48.03 -3.89 51.11
C LYS A 289 47.97 -2.39 51.48
N SER A 290 46.79 -1.85 51.80
CA SER A 290 46.35 -1.63 53.19
C SER A 290 45.03 -0.84 53.30
N SER A 291 44.41 -1.04 54.45
CA SER A 291 43.16 -0.52 55.04
C SER A 291 43.06 0.99 55.27
N LYS A 292 41.82 1.52 55.29
CA LYS A 292 41.15 2.34 56.34
C LYS A 292 39.86 2.94 55.74
N LYS A 293 38.65 2.72 56.26
CA LYS A 293 38.04 3.07 57.57
C LYS A 293 37.78 4.57 57.76
N SER A 294 36.51 4.98 57.59
CA SER A 294 35.71 5.92 58.44
C SER A 294 34.45 6.36 57.67
N LYS A 295 33.23 6.07 58.18
CA LYS A 295 32.31 6.99 58.93
C LYS A 295 31.92 8.24 58.13
N SER A 296 30.70 8.75 58.11
CA SER A 296 29.42 8.53 58.81
C SER A 296 28.39 9.37 58.04
N SER A 297 27.11 9.00 57.99
CA SER A 297 26.03 9.45 58.88
C SER A 297 24.80 8.62 58.58
#